data_AF-A0A847VG87-F1
#
_entry.id   AF-A0A847VG87-F1
#
_cell.length_a   1.000
_cell.length_b   1.000
_cell.length_c   1.000
_cell.angle_alpha   90.00
_cell.angle_beta   90.00
_cell.angle_gamma   90.00
#
_symmetry.space_group_name_H-M   'P 1'
#
loop_
_entity.id
_entity.type
_entity.pdbx_description
1 polymer ?
#
loop_
_entity_poly.entity_id
_entity_poly.type
_entity_poly.pdbx_seq_one_letter_code
_entity_poly.pdbx_strand_id
1 'polypeptide(L)'
;CLDVAATTGTDGKADFSNYGSWVDLCAPGVGILTTAIDGYVALHRSRPRRFASEAEALSFSRSLPQRRRFSEATHRFTLAGDLRRTDDGQLEWCYALEPILQTFRELTVDQSAAIAAVQAPVLILRGQESHVLTRPNALRLLDRFRHAELVEFGACSHTIWGDQPDALARHVRAFLQAPPTAPAASPAPGASRSVAAA
;
A
#
# COMPACT_ATOMS: atom_id res chain seq x y z
N CYS A 1 -13.13 15.11 10.06
CA CYS A 1 -11.70 15.48 10.08
C CYS A 1 -10.92 14.17 9.99
N LEU A 2 -10.09 13.98 8.97
CA LEU A 2 -9.14 12.86 8.88
C LEU A 2 -7.78 13.44 9.25
N ASP A 3 -7.18 12.94 10.32
CA ASP A 3 -5.83 13.34 10.75
C ASP A 3 -4.85 12.17 10.54
N VAL A 4 -3.63 12.48 10.12
CA VAL A 4 -2.54 11.51 9.92
C VAL A 4 -1.56 11.66 11.08
N ALA A 5 -1.35 10.59 11.84
CA ALA A 5 -0.50 10.56 13.02
C ALA A 5 0.56 9.46 12.89
N ALA A 6 1.70 9.64 13.55
CA ALA A 6 2.71 8.58 13.64
C ALA A 6 2.32 7.55 14.71
N THR A 7 2.75 6.29 14.53
CA THR A 7 2.61 5.23 15.54
C THR A 7 3.92 4.90 16.23
N THR A 8 3.82 4.46 17.48
CA THR A 8 4.93 3.87 18.24
C THR A 8 5.18 2.43 17.78
N GLY A 9 6.29 1.83 18.21
CA GLY A 9 6.57 0.41 17.97
C GLY A 9 5.58 -0.57 18.64
N THR A 10 4.56 -0.07 19.33
CA THR A 10 3.51 -0.87 19.99
C THR A 10 2.12 -0.54 19.47
N ASP A 11 1.99 0.01 18.25
CA ASP A 11 0.70 0.35 17.63
C ASP A 11 -0.08 1.44 18.39
N GLY A 12 0.62 2.26 19.18
CA GLY A 12 0.05 3.40 19.91
C GLY A 12 0.22 4.70 19.14
N LYS A 13 -0.70 5.67 19.31
CA LYS A 13 -0.53 7.04 18.78
C LYS A 13 0.73 7.67 19.38
N ALA A 14 1.64 8.14 18.53
CA ALA A 14 2.82 8.87 18.99
C ALA A 14 2.41 10.18 19.68
N ASP A 15 3.08 10.47 20.79
CA ASP A 15 2.84 11.55 21.74
C ASP A 15 3.00 12.96 21.14
N PHE A 16 3.73 13.11 20.04
CA PHE A 16 3.83 14.36 19.29
C PHE A 16 2.71 14.58 18.26
N SER A 17 1.78 13.63 18.08
CA SER A 17 0.68 13.74 17.12
C SER A 17 -0.50 14.53 17.72
N ASN A 18 -0.89 15.64 17.09
CA ASN A 18 -1.53 16.74 17.80
C ASN A 18 -3.05 16.91 17.66
N TYR A 19 -3.81 16.21 16.80
CA TYR A 19 -5.29 16.33 16.80
C TYR A 19 -6.05 15.11 16.23
N GLY A 20 -7.39 15.07 16.44
CA GLY A 20 -8.37 14.31 15.65
C GLY A 20 -8.55 12.80 15.91
N SER A 21 -9.59 12.25 15.28
CA SER A 21 -9.65 10.82 14.93
C SER A 21 -8.51 10.55 13.96
N TRP A 22 -7.57 9.70 14.36
CA TRP A 22 -6.37 9.43 13.59
C TRP A 22 -6.49 8.10 12.86
N VAL A 23 -6.00 8.06 11.64
CA VAL A 23 -5.91 6.83 10.83
C VAL A 23 -4.45 6.46 10.73
N ASP A 24 -4.08 5.28 11.21
CA ASP A 24 -2.78 4.71 10.86
C ASP A 24 -2.84 4.22 9.40
N LEU A 25 -2.03 4.82 8.54
CA LEU A 25 -1.79 4.38 7.18
C LEU A 25 -0.43 3.69 7.13
N CYS A 26 -0.38 2.49 7.70
CA CYS A 26 0.71 1.56 7.45
C CYS A 26 0.53 0.95 6.05
N ALA A 27 1.60 0.88 5.25
CA ALA A 27 1.62 0.02 4.07
C ALA A 27 1.96 -1.41 4.53
N PRO A 28 1.02 -2.37 4.63
CA PRO A 28 1.35 -3.72 5.02
C PRO A 28 1.87 -4.45 3.77
N GLY A 29 3.18 -4.63 3.70
CA GLY A 29 3.83 -5.38 2.63
C GLY A 29 4.85 -6.38 3.15
N VAL A 30 4.63 -7.00 4.32
CA VAL A 30 5.68 -7.79 4.99
C VAL A 30 5.39 -9.28 4.93
N GLY A 31 6.44 -10.09 4.76
CA GLY A 31 6.30 -11.53 4.53
C GLY A 31 5.78 -11.87 3.13
N ILE A 32 5.91 -10.95 2.18
CA ILE A 32 5.73 -11.29 0.77
C ILE A 32 6.94 -12.14 0.37
N LEU A 33 6.81 -13.46 0.57
CA LEU A 33 7.68 -14.45 -0.06
C LEU A 33 7.40 -14.39 -1.56
N THR A 34 7.97 -13.39 -2.21
CA THR A 34 7.99 -13.24 -3.65
C THR A 34 9.45 -13.14 -4.06
N THR A 35 9.81 -13.98 -5.03
CA THR A 35 11.06 -13.82 -5.79
C THR A 35 11.08 -12.51 -6.58
N ALA A 36 9.97 -11.76 -6.61
CA ALA A 36 9.89 -10.47 -7.27
C ALA A 36 10.60 -9.33 -6.52
N ILE A 37 10.95 -9.45 -5.22
CA ILE A 37 11.62 -8.35 -4.50
C ILE A 37 12.95 -7.99 -5.16
N ASP A 38 13.77 -8.99 -5.49
CA ASP A 38 15.02 -8.77 -6.23
C ASP A 38 14.75 -8.15 -7.62
N GLY A 39 13.67 -8.60 -8.28
CA GLY A 39 13.19 -8.00 -9.52
C GLY A 39 12.80 -6.53 -9.36
N TYR A 40 12.13 -6.16 -8.27
CA TYR A 40 11.75 -4.78 -7.97
C TYR A 40 12.96 -3.91 -7.64
N VAL A 41 13.93 -4.44 -6.88
CA VAL A 41 15.21 -3.77 -6.61
C VAL A 41 15.94 -3.50 -7.92
N ALA A 42 16.07 -4.52 -8.79
CA ALA A 42 16.70 -4.39 -10.10
C ALA A 42 15.97 -3.37 -11.00
N LEU A 43 14.64 -3.40 -11.02
CA LEU A 43 13.82 -2.41 -11.74
C LEU A 43 14.09 -1.01 -11.22
N HIS A 44 14.00 -0.74 -9.92
CA HIS A 44 14.20 0.62 -9.38
C HIS A 44 15.61 1.17 -9.64
N ARG A 45 16.62 0.30 -9.69
CA ARG A 45 18.00 0.68 -10.08
C ARG A 45 18.14 1.02 -11.57
N SER A 46 17.38 0.37 -12.45
CA SER A 46 17.47 0.59 -13.90
C SER A 46 16.61 1.75 -14.41
N ARG A 47 15.66 2.25 -13.61
CA ARG A 47 14.79 3.35 -14.04
C ARG A 47 15.57 4.67 -14.18
N PRO A 48 15.28 5.48 -15.22
CA PRO A 48 15.75 6.84 -15.30
C PRO A 48 15.43 7.60 -14.01
N ARG A 49 16.44 8.30 -13.48
CA ARG A 49 16.30 9.11 -12.26
C ARG A 49 15.82 10.51 -12.55
N ARG A 50 16.16 11.02 -13.74
CA ARG A 50 15.88 12.38 -14.20
C ARG A 50 15.23 12.34 -15.58
N PHE A 51 14.47 13.39 -15.89
CA PHE A 51 13.79 13.60 -17.17
C PHE A 51 13.97 15.06 -17.60
N ALA A 52 14.12 15.30 -18.90
CA ALA A 52 14.27 16.63 -19.46
C ALA A 52 12.94 17.40 -19.54
N SER A 53 11.80 16.69 -19.51
CA SER A 53 10.48 17.32 -19.62
C SER A 53 9.37 16.49 -19.00
N GLU A 54 8.24 17.12 -18.71
CA GLU A 54 7.03 16.45 -18.24
C GLU A 54 6.51 15.43 -19.28
N ALA A 55 6.66 15.72 -20.58
CA ALA A 55 6.27 14.84 -21.66
C ALA A 55 7.09 13.54 -21.67
N GLU A 56 8.40 13.64 -21.44
CA GLU A 56 9.30 12.48 -21.32
C GLU A 56 8.93 11.65 -20.09
N ALA A 57 8.74 12.30 -18.94
CA ALA A 57 8.35 11.61 -17.70
C ALA A 57 6.97 10.93 -17.82
N LEU A 58 6.02 11.55 -18.53
CA LEU A 58 4.72 10.96 -18.84
C LEU A 58 4.84 9.74 -19.74
N SER A 59 5.66 9.82 -20.79
CA SER A 59 5.94 8.69 -21.69
C SER A 59 6.51 7.50 -20.91
N PHE A 60 7.49 7.77 -20.05
CA PHE A 60 8.06 6.76 -19.18
C PHE A 60 7.01 6.21 -18.18
N SER A 61 6.21 7.08 -17.56
CA SER A 61 5.16 6.65 -16.64
C SER A 61 4.15 5.71 -17.30
N ARG A 62 3.82 5.91 -18.59
CA ARG A 62 2.91 5.06 -19.36
C ARG A 62 3.52 3.70 -19.74
N SER A 63 4.85 3.62 -19.82
CA SER A 63 5.53 2.36 -20.13
C SER A 63 5.64 1.42 -18.93
N LEU A 64 5.44 1.93 -17.71
CA LEU A 64 5.47 1.12 -16.48
C LEU A 64 4.28 0.15 -16.44
N PRO A 65 4.50 -1.18 -16.36
CA PRO A 65 3.42 -2.16 -16.37
C PRO A 65 2.35 -1.92 -15.31
N GLN A 66 2.76 -1.51 -14.10
CA GLN A 66 1.87 -1.20 -12.98
C GLN A 66 1.10 0.12 -13.11
N ARG A 67 1.36 0.91 -14.15
CA ARG A 67 0.62 2.14 -14.45
C ARG A 67 -0.19 2.04 -15.75
N ARG A 68 -0.22 0.86 -16.39
CA ARG A 68 -0.85 0.66 -17.70
C ARG A 68 -2.33 1.03 -17.74
N ARG A 69 -3.05 0.92 -16.63
CA ARG A 69 -4.49 1.21 -16.54
C ARG A 69 -4.80 2.61 -15.98
N PHE A 70 -3.78 3.42 -15.71
CA PHE A 70 -4.00 4.76 -15.19
C PHE A 70 -4.70 5.61 -16.26
N SER A 71 -5.71 6.36 -15.83
CA SER A 71 -6.28 7.41 -16.68
C SER A 71 -5.24 8.50 -16.94
N GLU A 72 -5.46 9.33 -17.96
CA GLU A 72 -4.60 10.48 -18.20
C GLU A 72 -4.58 11.44 -17.00
N ALA A 73 -5.73 11.65 -16.36
CA ALA A 73 -5.85 12.46 -15.16
C ALA A 73 -5.02 11.87 -14.00
N THR A 74 -5.06 10.54 -13.82
CA THR A 74 -4.27 9.83 -12.80
C THR A 74 -2.77 9.98 -13.05
N HIS A 75 -2.32 9.82 -14.30
CA HIS A 75 -0.91 10.07 -14.65
C HIS A 75 -0.48 11.50 -14.35
N ARG A 76 -1.27 12.50 -14.73
CA ARG A 76 -0.93 13.91 -14.50
C ARG A 76 -0.88 14.22 -13.00
N PHE A 77 -1.87 13.77 -12.25
CA PHE A 77 -1.95 13.96 -10.80
C PHE A 77 -0.75 13.34 -10.07
N THR A 78 -0.41 12.09 -10.41
CA THR A 78 0.72 11.39 -9.79
C THR A 78 2.06 12.04 -10.11
N LEU A 79 2.32 12.37 -11.38
CA LEU A 79 3.59 12.98 -11.78
C LEU A 79 3.82 14.35 -11.14
N ALA A 80 2.75 15.10 -10.87
CA ALA A 80 2.85 16.38 -10.17
C ALA A 80 3.36 16.24 -8.72
N GLY A 81 3.08 15.12 -8.05
CA GLY A 81 3.59 14.82 -6.71
C GLY A 81 4.88 14.00 -6.71
N ASP A 82 5.05 13.14 -7.72
CA ASP A 82 6.18 12.21 -7.83
C ASP A 82 7.47 12.90 -8.29
N LEU A 83 7.38 14.05 -8.97
CA LEU A 83 8.51 14.74 -9.56
C LEU A 83 8.72 16.13 -8.95
N ARG A 84 9.99 16.49 -8.79
CA ARG A 84 10.42 17.85 -8.45
C ARG A 84 11.28 18.41 -9.58
N ARG A 85 11.21 19.74 -9.77
CA ARG A 85 12.20 20.44 -10.60
C ARG A 85 13.50 20.62 -9.82
N THR A 86 14.61 20.38 -10.49
CA THR A 86 15.96 20.59 -9.96
C THR A 86 16.49 21.96 -10.39
N ASP A 87 17.60 22.40 -9.78
CA ASP A 87 18.19 23.72 -10.03
C ASP A 87 18.66 23.90 -11.49
N ASP A 88 19.05 22.80 -12.14
CA ASP A 88 19.40 22.72 -13.57
C ASP A 88 18.17 22.60 -14.50
N GLY A 89 16.95 22.74 -13.96
CA GLY A 89 15.69 22.75 -14.72
C GLY A 89 15.19 21.37 -15.16
N GLN A 90 15.88 20.30 -14.80
CA GLN A 90 15.43 18.92 -15.03
C GLN A 90 14.30 18.54 -14.06
N LEU A 91 13.62 17.43 -14.34
CA LEU A 91 12.70 16.78 -13.41
C LEU A 91 13.37 15.56 -12.80
N GLU A 92 13.20 15.35 -11.50
CA GLU A 92 13.73 14.18 -10.78
C GLU A 92 12.64 13.59 -9.89
N TRP A 93 12.66 12.27 -9.69
CA TRP A 93 11.78 11.63 -8.71
C TRP A 93 11.99 12.20 -7.30
N CYS A 94 10.90 12.53 -6.62
CA CYS A 94 10.89 12.99 -5.23
C CYS A 94 11.36 11.91 -4.26
N TYR A 95 11.08 10.63 -4.55
CA TYR A 95 11.57 9.54 -3.72
C TYR A 95 13.06 9.29 -3.98
N ALA A 96 13.84 9.18 -2.90
CA ALA A 96 15.24 8.80 -2.98
C ALA A 96 15.38 7.30 -3.26
N LEU A 97 16.37 6.94 -4.08
CA LEU A 97 16.60 5.55 -4.49
C LEU A 97 16.97 4.65 -3.31
N GLU A 98 17.96 5.02 -2.50
CA GLU A 98 18.41 4.15 -1.41
C GLU A 98 17.32 3.87 -0.37
N PRO A 99 16.51 4.86 0.06
CA PRO A 99 15.37 4.59 0.93
C PRO A 99 14.34 3.63 0.34
N ILE A 100 13.98 3.75 -0.95
CA ILE A 100 13.02 2.80 -1.55
C ILE A 100 13.60 1.38 -1.63
N LEU A 101 14.90 1.24 -1.91
CA LEU A 101 15.57 -0.06 -1.92
C LEU A 101 15.63 -0.67 -0.51
N GLN A 102 15.83 0.16 0.52
CA GLN A 102 15.79 -0.28 1.91
C GLN A 102 14.41 -0.81 2.29
N THR A 103 13.33 -0.12 1.91
CA THR A 103 11.96 -0.61 2.13
C THR A 103 11.79 -2.03 1.59
N PHE A 104 12.22 -2.29 0.34
CA PHE A 104 12.12 -3.62 -0.27
C PHE A 104 12.90 -4.70 0.48
N ARG A 105 14.08 -4.38 1.02
CA ARG A 105 14.84 -5.31 1.87
C ARG A 105 14.09 -5.64 3.15
N GLU A 106 13.48 -4.66 3.79
CA GLU A 106 12.73 -4.85 5.04
C GLU A 106 11.49 -5.72 4.86
N LEU A 107 10.90 -5.77 3.65
CA LEU A 107 9.78 -6.68 3.34
C LEU A 107 10.17 -8.17 3.38
N THR A 108 11.47 -8.49 3.35
CA THR A 108 11.98 -9.87 3.36
C THR A 108 12.17 -10.46 4.76
N VAL A 109 12.03 -9.63 5.80
CA VAL A 109 12.23 -10.06 7.19
C VAL A 109 10.93 -10.62 7.76
N ASP A 110 11.03 -11.58 8.69
CA ASP A 110 9.87 -12.08 9.44
C ASP A 110 9.35 -11.00 10.40
N GLN A 111 8.10 -10.61 10.22
CA GLN A 111 7.41 -9.58 11.00
C GLN A 111 6.24 -10.17 11.80
N SER A 112 6.22 -11.48 12.03
CA SER A 112 5.12 -12.17 12.72
C SER A 112 4.83 -11.58 14.11
N ALA A 113 5.87 -11.16 14.83
CA ALA A 113 5.71 -10.50 16.13
C ALA A 113 5.01 -9.13 16.01
N ALA A 114 5.36 -8.33 14.99
CA ALA A 114 4.74 -7.04 14.74
C ALA A 114 3.26 -7.20 14.35
N ILE A 115 2.95 -8.16 13.46
CA ILE A 115 1.56 -8.47 13.07
C ILE A 115 0.73 -8.88 14.28
N ALA A 116 1.29 -9.69 15.19
CA ALA A 116 0.60 -10.13 16.39
C ALA A 116 0.37 -9.00 17.42
N ALA A 117 1.18 -7.93 17.36
CA ALA A 117 1.09 -6.77 18.25
C ALA A 117 0.02 -5.76 17.81
N VAL A 118 -0.43 -5.79 16.54
CA VAL A 118 -1.47 -4.88 16.04
C VAL A 118 -2.80 -5.17 16.71
N GLN A 119 -3.37 -4.16 17.37
CA GLN A 119 -4.64 -4.25 18.09
C GLN A 119 -5.77 -3.55 17.34
N ALA A 120 -5.45 -2.56 16.51
CA ALA A 120 -6.43 -1.87 15.68
C ALA A 120 -7.10 -2.82 14.66
N PRO A 121 -8.35 -2.56 14.25
CA PRO A 121 -8.92 -3.19 13.07
C PRO A 121 -8.04 -2.95 11.84
N VAL A 122 -7.89 -3.97 10.99
CA VAL A 122 -7.07 -3.94 9.78
C VAL A 122 -7.91 -4.21 8.53
N LEU A 123 -7.81 -3.34 7.55
CA LEU A 123 -8.37 -3.55 6.21
C LEU A 123 -7.25 -3.98 5.27
N ILE A 124 -7.33 -5.20 4.74
CA ILE A 124 -6.43 -5.73 3.74
C ILE A 124 -7.06 -5.51 2.36
N LEU A 125 -6.36 -4.77 1.50
CA LEU A 125 -6.82 -4.46 0.14
C LEU A 125 -5.93 -5.16 -0.86
N ARG A 126 -6.53 -5.95 -1.74
CA ARG A 126 -5.78 -6.75 -2.72
C ARG A 126 -6.38 -6.61 -4.12
N GLY A 127 -5.56 -6.24 -5.10
CA GLY A 127 -5.90 -6.44 -6.51
C GLY A 127 -5.76 -7.92 -6.90
N GLN A 128 -6.74 -8.47 -7.61
CA GLN A 128 -6.73 -9.90 -7.96
C GLN A 128 -5.54 -10.32 -8.84
N GLU A 129 -5.01 -9.40 -9.65
CA GLU A 129 -3.83 -9.61 -10.51
C GLU A 129 -2.51 -9.24 -9.81
N SER A 130 -2.56 -8.92 -8.51
CA SER A 130 -1.36 -8.58 -7.74
C SER A 130 -0.43 -9.79 -7.62
N HIS A 131 0.78 -9.62 -8.15
CA HIS A 131 1.94 -10.51 -7.95
C HIS A 131 2.83 -10.07 -6.79
N VAL A 132 2.54 -8.90 -6.20
CA VAL A 132 3.16 -8.41 -4.97
C VAL A 132 2.46 -9.11 -3.81
N LEU A 133 1.29 -8.63 -3.38
CA LEU A 133 0.45 -9.36 -2.43
C LEU A 133 -0.36 -10.46 -3.13
N THR A 134 0.20 -11.67 -3.18
CA THR A 134 -0.47 -12.85 -3.73
C THR A 134 -1.67 -13.25 -2.88
N ARG A 135 -2.65 -13.95 -3.48
CA ARG A 135 -3.85 -14.40 -2.76
C ARG A 135 -3.51 -15.30 -1.55
N PRO A 136 -2.60 -16.29 -1.66
CA PRO A 136 -2.20 -17.09 -0.51
C PRO A 136 -1.60 -16.26 0.62
N ASN A 137 -0.79 -15.26 0.30
CA ASN A 137 -0.18 -14.38 1.33
C ASN A 137 -1.24 -13.46 1.96
N ALA A 138 -2.20 -12.95 1.20
CA ALA A 138 -3.30 -12.15 1.75
C ALA A 138 -4.17 -12.97 2.71
N LEU A 139 -4.49 -14.23 2.38
CA LEU A 139 -5.22 -15.11 3.28
C LEU A 139 -4.41 -15.42 4.54
N ARG A 140 -3.09 -15.62 4.42
CA ARG A 140 -2.21 -15.76 5.59
C ARG A 140 -2.24 -14.52 6.50
N LEU A 141 -2.17 -13.32 5.92
CA LEU A 141 -2.27 -12.07 6.71
C LEU A 141 -3.64 -11.95 7.37
N LEU A 142 -4.71 -12.23 6.63
CA LEU A 142 -6.09 -12.25 7.15
C LEU A 142 -6.21 -13.17 8.37
N ASP A 143 -5.56 -14.34 8.36
CA ASP A 143 -5.56 -15.28 9.48
C ASP A 143 -4.71 -14.81 10.68
N ARG A 144 -3.63 -14.08 10.42
CA ARG A 144 -2.66 -13.65 11.44
C ARG A 144 -3.09 -12.41 12.20
N PHE A 145 -3.75 -11.46 11.54
CA PHE A 145 -4.29 -10.29 12.21
C PHE A 145 -5.48 -10.69 13.11
N ARG A 146 -5.52 -10.09 14.30
CA ARG A 146 -6.57 -10.32 15.29
C ARG A 146 -7.93 -9.83 14.78
N HIS A 147 -7.96 -8.64 14.20
CA HIS A 147 -9.16 -7.99 13.67
C HIS A 147 -8.88 -7.55 12.24
N ALA A 148 -9.24 -8.37 11.26
CA ALA A 148 -9.01 -8.03 9.86
C ALA A 148 -10.15 -8.41 8.94
N GLU A 149 -10.32 -7.60 7.90
CA GLU A 149 -11.15 -7.87 6.74
C GLU A 149 -10.30 -7.83 5.46
N LEU A 150 -10.67 -8.64 4.47
CA LEU A 150 -10.02 -8.69 3.17
C LEU A 150 -11.01 -8.31 2.06
N VAL A 151 -10.63 -7.33 1.25
CA VAL A 151 -11.35 -6.92 0.04
C VAL A 151 -10.49 -7.22 -1.19
N GLU A 152 -11.05 -7.97 -2.14
CA GLU A 152 -10.40 -8.30 -3.41
C GLU A 152 -11.01 -7.49 -4.57
N PHE A 153 -10.18 -6.74 -5.29
CA PHE A 153 -10.57 -5.92 -6.45
C PHE A 153 -10.37 -6.72 -7.75
N GLY A 154 -11.45 -6.95 -8.50
CA GLY A 154 -11.39 -7.63 -9.80
C GLY A 154 -10.64 -6.82 -10.86
N ALA A 155 -9.97 -7.48 -11.81
CA ALA A 155 -9.23 -6.85 -12.92
C ALA A 155 -8.26 -5.72 -12.48
N CYS A 156 -7.64 -5.87 -11.31
CA CYS A 156 -6.83 -4.85 -10.67
C CYS A 156 -5.43 -5.39 -10.35
N SER A 157 -4.41 -4.61 -10.68
CA SER A 157 -3.02 -4.90 -10.33
C SER A 157 -2.72 -4.53 -8.87
N HIS A 158 -1.43 -4.48 -8.48
CA HIS A 158 -1.05 -4.09 -7.12
C HIS A 158 -1.17 -2.57 -6.84
N THR A 159 -1.38 -1.74 -7.87
CA THR A 159 -1.56 -0.28 -7.78
C THR A 159 -3.04 0.09 -7.77
N ILE A 160 -3.78 -0.44 -6.79
CA ILE A 160 -5.25 -0.29 -6.68
C ILE A 160 -5.68 1.18 -6.73
N TRP A 161 -4.92 2.06 -6.09
CA TRP A 161 -5.20 3.50 -6.05
C TRP A 161 -5.18 4.17 -7.42
N GLY A 162 -4.48 3.60 -8.41
CA GLY A 162 -4.44 4.15 -9.76
C GLY A 162 -5.36 3.40 -10.73
N ASP A 163 -5.52 2.08 -10.56
CA ASP A 163 -6.42 1.26 -11.38
C ASP A 163 -7.90 1.51 -11.05
N GLN A 164 -8.25 1.61 -9.75
CA GLN A 164 -9.63 1.74 -9.28
C GLN A 164 -9.74 2.72 -8.08
N PRO A 165 -9.39 4.01 -8.26
CA PRO A 165 -9.35 5.01 -7.19
C PRO A 165 -10.68 5.17 -6.44
N ASP A 166 -11.81 5.17 -7.16
CA ASP A 166 -13.13 5.37 -6.55
C ASP A 166 -13.56 4.17 -5.70
N ALA A 167 -13.29 2.95 -6.18
CA ALA A 167 -13.57 1.74 -5.43
C ALA A 167 -12.70 1.67 -4.17
N LEU A 168 -11.40 1.98 -4.30
CA LEU A 168 -10.49 2.08 -3.16
C LEU A 168 -11.03 3.04 -2.10
N ALA A 169 -11.35 4.27 -2.51
CA ALA A 169 -11.85 5.30 -1.60
C ALA A 169 -13.16 4.90 -0.92
N ARG A 170 -14.05 4.18 -1.62
CA ARG A 170 -15.30 3.68 -1.06
C ARG A 170 -15.05 2.67 0.07
N HIS A 171 -14.20 1.67 -0.16
CA HIS A 171 -13.89 0.64 0.84
C HIS A 171 -13.17 1.23 2.05
N VAL A 172 -12.20 2.11 1.84
CA VAL A 172 -11.49 2.79 2.94
C VAL A 172 -12.46 3.63 3.77
N ARG A 173 -13.34 4.42 3.14
CA ARG A 173 -14.33 5.23 3.87
C ARG A 173 -15.31 4.35 4.66
N ALA A 174 -15.81 3.28 4.05
CA ALA A 174 -16.73 2.36 4.72
C ALA A 174 -16.09 1.74 5.97
N PHE A 175 -14.84 1.29 5.86
CA PHE A 175 -14.09 0.73 6.97
C PHE A 175 -13.86 1.75 8.10
N LEU A 176 -13.47 2.98 7.76
CA LEU A 176 -13.26 4.05 8.75
C LEU A 176 -14.55 4.54 9.44
N GLN A 177 -15.71 4.32 8.81
CA GLN A 177 -17.01 4.68 9.36
C GLN A 177 -17.66 3.54 10.16
N ALA A 178 -17.13 2.32 10.06
CA ALA A 178 -17.65 1.19 10.81
C ALA A 178 -17.41 1.40 12.32
N PRO A 179 -18.39 1.11 13.19
CA PRO A 179 -18.14 1.10 14.63
C PRO A 179 -17.06 0.07 14.96
N PRO A 180 -16.21 0.31 15.98
CA PRO A 180 -15.16 -0.62 16.34
C PRO A 180 -15.77 -1.99 16.65
N THR A 181 -15.37 -3.00 15.87
CA THR A 181 -15.89 -4.35 16.02
C THR A 181 -15.45 -4.87 17.38
N ALA A 182 -16.42 -5.11 18.29
CA ALA A 182 -16.15 -5.75 19.57
C ALA A 182 -15.41 -7.08 19.35
N PRO A 183 -14.52 -7.50 20.27
CA PRO A 183 -13.73 -8.70 20.07
C PRO A 183 -14.65 -9.90 19.84
N ALA A 184 -14.64 -10.43 18.61
CA ALA A 184 -15.22 -11.73 18.35
C ALA A 184 -14.47 -12.74 19.24
N ALA A 185 -15.21 -13.43 20.11
CA ALA A 185 -14.68 -14.59 20.82
C ALA A 185 -13.96 -15.49 19.81
N SER A 186 -12.77 -15.99 20.19
CA SER A 186 -11.91 -16.80 19.32
C SER A 186 -12.75 -17.73 18.44
N PRO A 187 -12.67 -17.64 17.11
CA PRO A 187 -13.44 -18.53 16.26
C PRO A 187 -12.97 -19.95 16.55
N ALA A 188 -13.93 -20.84 16.81
CA ALA A 188 -13.67 -22.27 16.77
C ALA A 188 -13.01 -22.63 15.42
N PRO A 189 -12.10 -23.61 15.39
CA PRO A 189 -11.43 -23.97 14.14
C PRO A 189 -12.48 -24.37 13.10
N GLY A 190 -12.64 -23.56 12.04
CA GLY A 190 -13.58 -23.79 10.94
C GLY A 190 -14.59 -22.67 10.64
N ALA A 191 -14.65 -21.57 11.40
CA ALA A 191 -15.55 -20.46 11.06
C ALA A 191 -15.02 -19.64 9.86
N SER A 192 -15.81 -19.53 8.80
CA SER A 192 -15.48 -18.74 7.61
C SER A 192 -15.33 -17.25 7.94
N ARG A 193 -14.13 -16.70 7.70
CA ARG A 193 -13.90 -15.24 7.71
C ARG A 193 -14.49 -14.62 6.44
N SER A 194 -15.06 -13.42 6.58
CA SER A 194 -15.66 -12.69 5.47
C SER A 194 -14.59 -12.26 4.46
N VAL A 195 -14.77 -12.65 3.20
CA VAL A 195 -14.01 -12.12 2.06
C VAL A 195 -15.04 -11.45 1.15
N ALA A 196 -14.88 -10.14 0.94
CA ALA A 196 -15.75 -9.38 0.04
C ALA A 196 -15.07 -9.23 -1.32
N ALA A 197 -15.84 -9.46 -2.39
CA ALA A 197 -15.46 -9.09 -3.75
C ALA A 197 -15.92 -7.66 -4.05
N ALA A 198 -15.04 -6.85 -4.63
CA ALA A 198 -15.31 -5.48 -5.07
C ALA A 198 -15.47 -5.38 -6.59
#